data_AF-A0A9P4WJF0-F1
#
_entry.id   AF-A0A9P4WJF0-F1
#
_cell.length_a   1.000
_cell.length_b   1.000
_cell.length_c   1.000
_cell.angle_alpha   90.00
_cell.angle_beta   90.00
_cell.angle_gamma   90.00
#
_symmetry.space_group_name_H-M   'P 1'
#
loop_
_entity.id
_entity.type
_entity.pdbx_description
1 polymer ?
#
loop_
_entity_poly.entity_id
_entity_poly.type
_entity_poly.pdbx_seq_one_letter_code
_entity_poly.pdbx_strand_id
1 'polypeptide(L)'
;MGIKNLAFCDAEVTCPSPASARKRNLDATVKILRWQKLDLLGGGPKVTTRALDGRVALQDIEEDVAAADDDDNQFSPSVLSKTAYKLITEEVLSAQPDVILIEKQRWRSGGGSAVQQWTVRVNTLEAMLWAVLETVKRTQPSRVGGGQALVSPDFEVRAVDPKRVGQYWLGQHARALSERAGEARAHDMSALSAGADESDDIEETDSKATKKPSRSKAEKSAKIAVLRSWLKDEVMSTIPSTPTRMPHITFNIDSNAEAMRQALLPKAKTQRKKNTSQPPRTTGADVELGEELPAAEIKKLDDITDCFLQAAAWVAWELNRLQLLAALDSDGTASSPIDEVEVARMMEEVGGV
;
A
#
# COMPACT_ATOMS: atom_id res chain seq x y z
N MET A 1 -8.72 -5.06 -2.30
CA MET A 1 -9.38 -4.92 -3.62
C MET A 1 -10.88 -4.69 -3.43
N GLY A 2 -11.51 -3.83 -4.25
CA GLY A 2 -12.96 -3.54 -4.16
C GLY A 2 -13.52 -3.07 -5.49
N ILE A 3 -14.84 -3.23 -5.71
CA ILE A 3 -15.46 -3.02 -7.04
C ILE A 3 -15.72 -1.53 -7.32
N LYS A 4 -16.33 -0.82 -6.37
CA LYS A 4 -16.65 0.63 -6.47
C LYS A 4 -15.48 1.52 -6.01
N ASN A 5 -14.38 0.91 -5.57
CA ASN A 5 -13.29 1.57 -4.87
C ASN A 5 -11.93 0.93 -5.17
N LEU A 6 -11.74 0.36 -6.37
CA LEU A 6 -10.49 -0.29 -6.75
C LEU A 6 -9.36 0.74 -6.68
N ALA A 7 -8.39 0.54 -5.80
CA ALA A 7 -7.17 1.32 -5.79
C ALA A 7 -6.15 0.69 -6.73
N PHE A 8 -5.54 1.51 -7.57
CA PHE A 8 -4.66 1.07 -8.66
C PHE A 8 -3.38 1.90 -8.67
N CYS A 9 -2.24 1.24 -8.88
CA CYS A 9 -0.91 1.83 -8.87
C CYS A 9 -0.06 1.20 -9.97
N ASP A 10 0.40 2.01 -10.93
CA ASP A 10 1.40 1.64 -11.93
C ASP A 10 2.74 2.23 -11.52
N ALA A 11 3.77 1.41 -11.54
CA ALA A 11 5.11 1.82 -11.16
C ALA A 11 6.17 1.17 -12.04
N GLU A 12 7.18 1.96 -12.41
CA GLU A 12 8.41 1.49 -13.04
C GLU A 12 9.48 1.37 -11.97
N VAL A 13 10.16 0.22 -11.93
CA VAL A 13 11.15 -0.08 -10.88
C VAL A 13 12.51 -0.20 -11.52
N THR A 14 13.45 0.62 -11.05
CA THR A 14 14.87 0.52 -11.41
C THR A 14 15.63 -0.09 -10.24
N CYS A 15 16.10 -1.32 -10.43
CA CYS A 15 16.96 -2.02 -9.47
C CYS A 15 18.43 -1.94 -9.92
N PRO A 16 19.39 -1.98 -8.97
CA PRO A 16 20.80 -2.03 -9.31
C PRO A 16 21.15 -3.34 -10.02
N SER A 17 22.02 -3.26 -11.04
CA SER A 17 22.49 -4.43 -11.79
C SER A 17 23.16 -5.47 -10.86
N PRO A 18 23.02 -6.78 -11.13
CA PRO A 18 23.71 -7.83 -10.37
C PRO A 18 25.23 -7.64 -10.29
N ALA A 19 25.85 -7.03 -11.31
CA ALA A 19 27.28 -6.71 -11.30
C ALA A 19 27.64 -5.64 -10.24
N SER A 20 26.70 -4.76 -9.92
CA SER A 20 26.82 -3.73 -8.89
C SER A 20 26.51 -4.24 -7.49
N ALA A 21 25.86 -5.40 -7.34
CA ALA A 21 25.52 -6.02 -6.04
C ALA A 21 26.75 -6.42 -5.20
N ARG A 22 27.94 -6.50 -5.83
CA ARG A 22 29.22 -6.58 -5.10
C ARG A 22 29.51 -5.35 -4.24
N LYS A 23 28.94 -4.19 -4.58
CA LYS A 23 28.85 -3.02 -3.70
C LYS A 23 27.54 -3.16 -2.92
N ARG A 24 27.61 -3.10 -1.60
CA ARG A 24 26.50 -3.36 -0.66
C ARG A 24 25.27 -2.44 -0.79
N ASN A 25 25.21 -1.58 -1.79
CA ASN A 25 24.07 -0.70 -1.99
C ASN A 25 23.14 -1.34 -3.05
N LEU A 26 22.04 -1.91 -2.55
CA LEU A 26 20.96 -2.51 -3.34
C LEU A 26 19.73 -1.57 -3.40
N ASP A 27 19.90 -0.27 -3.16
CA ASP A 27 18.80 0.68 -3.16
C ASP A 27 18.12 0.73 -4.53
N ALA A 28 16.80 0.79 -4.53
CA ALA A 28 16.00 0.87 -5.75
C ALA A 28 15.32 2.23 -5.90
N THR A 29 15.02 2.59 -7.14
CA THR A 29 14.17 3.73 -7.46
C THR A 29 12.86 3.24 -8.04
N VAL A 30 11.74 3.73 -7.52
CA VAL A 30 10.39 3.41 -7.98
C VAL A 30 9.75 4.68 -8.52
N LYS A 31 9.47 4.72 -9.81
CA LYS A 31 8.73 5.81 -10.45
C LYS A 31 7.24 5.46 -10.53
N ILE A 32 6.40 6.17 -9.79
CA ILE A 32 4.95 5.98 -9.79
C ILE A 32 4.35 6.73 -10.96
N LEU A 33 3.86 5.98 -11.95
CA LEU A 33 3.33 6.52 -13.21
C LEU A 33 1.86 6.90 -13.09
N ARG A 34 1.05 6.03 -12.46
CA ARG A 34 -0.37 6.26 -12.21
C ARG A 34 -0.71 5.79 -10.82
N TRP A 35 -1.51 6.58 -10.11
CA TRP A 35 -1.99 6.23 -8.79
C TRP A 35 -3.38 6.81 -8.58
N GLN A 36 -4.40 5.96 -8.54
CA GLN A 36 -5.78 6.43 -8.57
C GLN A 36 -6.78 5.42 -8.01
N LYS A 37 -8.00 5.92 -7.78
CA LYS A 37 -9.16 5.12 -7.40
C LYS A 37 -10.09 4.96 -8.60
N LEU A 38 -10.48 3.73 -8.91
CA LEU A 38 -11.34 3.36 -10.01
C LEU A 38 -12.69 2.85 -9.46
N ASP A 39 -13.77 3.30 -10.07
CA ASP A 39 -15.11 2.71 -9.92
C ASP A 39 -15.40 1.86 -11.16
N LEU A 40 -15.40 0.55 -10.99
CA LEU A 40 -15.43 -0.40 -12.10
C LEU A 40 -16.82 -0.60 -12.71
N LEU A 41 -17.88 -0.12 -12.05
CA LEU A 41 -19.26 -0.26 -12.53
C LEU A 41 -19.78 1.00 -13.23
N GLY A 42 -19.03 2.10 -13.15
CA GLY A 42 -19.37 3.35 -13.80
C GLY A 42 -20.41 4.17 -13.03
N GLY A 43 -19.95 5.24 -12.40
CA GLY A 43 -20.11 6.55 -13.01
C GLY A 43 -18.72 7.12 -13.26
N GLY A 44 -18.47 7.73 -14.43
CA GLY A 44 -17.23 8.51 -14.64
C GLY A 44 -17.02 9.57 -13.55
N PRO A 45 -15.90 10.33 -13.54
CA PRO A 45 -15.66 11.34 -12.52
C PRO A 45 -16.87 12.27 -12.40
N LYS A 46 -17.64 12.12 -11.31
CA LYS A 46 -18.78 13.00 -11.00
C LYS A 46 -18.21 14.36 -10.63
N VAL A 47 -18.00 15.19 -11.64
CA VAL A 47 -17.87 16.64 -11.47
C VAL A 47 -19.13 17.08 -10.75
N THR A 48 -18.99 17.46 -9.48
CA THR A 48 -20.07 17.99 -8.66
C THR A 48 -20.44 19.39 -9.16
N THR A 49 -21.15 19.51 -10.27
CA THR A 49 -21.95 20.69 -10.57
C THR A 49 -23.25 20.55 -9.80
N ARG A 50 -23.28 21.19 -8.63
CA ARG A 50 -24.45 21.35 -7.79
C ARG A 50 -25.43 22.27 -8.53
N ALA A 51 -26.36 21.70 -9.28
CA ALA A 51 -27.51 22.43 -9.80
C ALA A 51 -28.67 22.28 -8.81
N LEU A 52 -29.06 23.41 -8.24
CA LEU A 52 -30.33 23.61 -7.56
C LEU A 52 -31.45 23.45 -8.60
N ASP A 53 -32.35 22.50 -8.41
CA ASP A 53 -33.77 22.84 -8.50
C ASP A 53 -34.63 21.82 -7.76
N GLY A 54 -35.51 22.33 -6.92
CA GLY A 54 -36.37 21.55 -6.05
C GLY A 54 -37.70 21.27 -6.72
N ARG A 55 -38.01 20.00 -6.96
CA ARG A 55 -39.38 19.47 -7.07
C ARG A 55 -39.41 18.05 -6.49
N VAL A 56 -39.93 17.94 -5.28
CA VAL A 56 -40.28 16.67 -4.64
C VAL A 56 -41.58 16.17 -5.26
N ALA A 57 -41.56 15.01 -5.89
CA ALA A 57 -42.75 14.37 -6.47
C ALA A 57 -42.70 12.86 -6.21
N LEU A 58 -43.42 12.41 -5.18
CA LEU A 58 -44.18 11.15 -5.06
C LEU A 58 -43.74 9.92 -5.90
N GLN A 59 -42.44 9.64 -6.02
CA GLN A 59 -41.87 8.46 -6.69
C GLN A 59 -41.11 7.52 -5.73
N ASP A 60 -41.12 7.85 -4.44
CA ASP A 60 -40.24 7.26 -3.41
C ASP A 60 -40.61 5.81 -2.98
N ILE A 61 -41.54 5.13 -3.65
CA ILE A 61 -41.92 3.73 -3.31
C ILE A 61 -41.62 2.76 -4.47
N GLU A 62 -41.62 3.21 -5.73
CA GLU A 62 -41.24 2.36 -6.87
C GLU A 62 -39.73 2.40 -7.16
N GLU A 63 -39.04 3.49 -6.83
CA GLU A 63 -37.58 3.57 -6.95
C GLU A 63 -36.85 2.58 -6.01
N ASP A 64 -37.39 2.29 -4.83
CA ASP A 64 -36.72 1.42 -3.83
C ASP A 64 -36.71 -0.07 -4.25
N VAL A 65 -37.68 -0.51 -5.05
CA VAL A 65 -37.75 -1.89 -5.56
C VAL A 65 -36.93 -2.06 -6.84
N ALA A 66 -36.99 -1.06 -7.74
CA ALA A 66 -36.19 -1.06 -8.97
C ALA A 66 -34.68 -0.86 -8.68
N ALA A 67 -34.32 -0.02 -7.70
CA ALA A 67 -32.93 0.18 -7.30
C ALA A 67 -32.31 -1.06 -6.62
N ALA A 68 -33.12 -1.88 -5.95
CA ALA A 68 -32.67 -3.15 -5.36
C ALA A 68 -32.37 -4.22 -6.42
N ASP A 69 -33.24 -4.34 -7.44
CA ASP A 69 -33.02 -5.24 -8.59
C ASP A 69 -31.86 -4.76 -9.48
N ASP A 70 -31.69 -3.44 -9.64
CA ASP A 70 -30.57 -2.86 -10.40
C ASP A 70 -29.22 -3.02 -9.70
N ASP A 71 -29.12 -2.92 -8.36
CA ASP A 71 -27.84 -3.16 -7.66
C ASP A 71 -27.43 -4.64 -7.76
N ASP A 72 -28.35 -5.61 -7.73
CA ASP A 72 -27.97 -7.02 -7.86
C ASP A 72 -27.56 -7.40 -9.29
N ASN A 73 -28.19 -6.79 -10.30
CA ASN A 73 -27.83 -7.02 -11.69
C ASN A 73 -26.43 -6.45 -12.06
N GLN A 74 -26.01 -5.36 -11.42
CA GLN A 74 -24.68 -4.76 -11.60
C GLN A 74 -23.53 -5.69 -11.19
N PHE A 75 -23.77 -6.61 -10.25
CA PHE A 75 -22.78 -7.59 -9.82
C PHE A 75 -23.00 -8.98 -10.42
N SER A 76 -23.86 -9.10 -11.44
CA SER A 76 -24.07 -10.35 -12.13
C SER A 76 -22.77 -10.83 -12.80
N PRO A 77 -22.58 -12.16 -12.95
CA PRO A 77 -21.37 -12.68 -13.60
C PRO A 77 -21.15 -12.16 -15.03
N SER A 78 -22.23 -11.86 -15.76
CA SER A 78 -22.18 -11.29 -17.11
C SER A 78 -21.62 -9.87 -17.13
N VAL A 79 -21.96 -9.03 -16.14
CA VAL A 79 -21.43 -7.67 -16.01
C VAL A 79 -19.98 -7.73 -15.52
N LEU A 80 -19.71 -8.44 -14.43
CA LEU A 80 -18.37 -8.51 -13.85
C LEU A 80 -17.33 -9.11 -14.80
N SER A 81 -17.70 -10.09 -15.64
CA SER A 81 -16.78 -10.66 -16.63
C SER A 81 -16.36 -9.66 -17.71
N LYS A 82 -17.31 -8.83 -18.20
CA LYS A 82 -17.02 -7.74 -19.14
C LYS A 82 -16.16 -6.66 -18.48
N THR A 83 -16.49 -6.30 -17.24
CA THR A 83 -15.71 -5.33 -16.45
C THR A 83 -14.29 -5.82 -16.21
N ALA A 84 -14.10 -7.09 -15.80
CA ALA A 84 -12.79 -7.70 -15.63
C ALA A 84 -11.98 -7.71 -16.93
N TYR A 85 -12.62 -8.12 -18.04
CA TYR A 85 -11.98 -8.14 -19.35
C TYR A 85 -11.49 -6.75 -19.77
N LYS A 86 -12.34 -5.72 -19.66
CA LYS A 86 -11.97 -4.33 -19.98
C LYS A 86 -10.87 -3.81 -19.08
N LEU A 87 -10.98 -4.00 -17.76
CA LEU A 87 -9.94 -3.59 -16.81
C LEU A 87 -8.59 -4.22 -17.18
N ILE A 88 -8.54 -5.52 -17.47
CA ILE A 88 -7.28 -6.16 -17.83
C ILE A 88 -6.76 -5.67 -19.19
N THR A 89 -7.59 -5.68 -20.23
CA THR A 89 -7.11 -5.43 -21.60
C THR A 89 -6.91 -3.95 -21.94
N GLU A 90 -7.73 -3.06 -21.39
CA GLU A 90 -7.70 -1.62 -21.70
C GLU A 90 -6.87 -0.84 -20.67
N GLU A 91 -6.89 -1.23 -19.39
CA GLU A 91 -6.19 -0.49 -18.32
C GLU A 91 -4.87 -1.14 -17.89
N VAL A 92 -4.87 -2.42 -17.53
CA VAL A 92 -3.68 -3.07 -16.93
C VAL A 92 -2.63 -3.42 -17.99
N LEU A 93 -3.03 -4.11 -19.06
CA LEU A 93 -2.09 -4.60 -20.08
C LEU A 93 -1.66 -3.51 -21.07
N SER A 94 -2.38 -2.39 -21.16
CA SER A 94 -1.97 -1.26 -21.98
C SER A 94 -0.67 -0.61 -21.47
N ALA A 95 -0.37 -0.76 -20.18
CA ALA A 95 0.89 -0.35 -19.56
C ALA A 95 2.06 -1.32 -19.81
N GLN A 96 1.83 -2.48 -20.43
CA GLN A 96 2.83 -3.53 -20.66
C GLN A 96 3.62 -3.92 -19.39
N PRO A 97 2.94 -4.31 -18.29
CA PRO A 97 3.61 -4.64 -17.03
C PRO A 97 4.40 -5.95 -17.12
N ASP A 98 5.56 -6.01 -16.48
CA ASP A 98 6.30 -7.27 -16.26
C ASP A 98 5.71 -8.08 -15.09
N VAL A 99 5.15 -7.39 -14.09
CA VAL A 99 4.56 -8.01 -12.90
C VAL A 99 3.23 -7.36 -12.55
N ILE A 100 2.22 -8.18 -12.33
CA ILE A 100 0.87 -7.78 -11.91
C ILE A 100 0.63 -8.32 -10.50
N LEU A 101 0.39 -7.41 -9.55
CA LEU A 101 0.09 -7.75 -8.16
C LEU A 101 -1.41 -7.64 -7.89
N ILE A 102 -2.04 -8.76 -7.52
CA ILE A 102 -3.46 -8.80 -7.15
C ILE A 102 -3.55 -9.01 -5.64
N GLU A 103 -4.19 -8.08 -4.94
CA GLU A 103 -4.50 -8.23 -3.52
C GLU A 103 -5.54 -9.35 -3.33
N LYS A 104 -5.22 -10.35 -2.51
CA LYS A 104 -6.13 -11.45 -2.17
C LYS A 104 -7.31 -10.95 -1.34
N GLN A 105 -8.53 -11.20 -1.79
CA GLN A 105 -9.72 -10.95 -0.98
C GLN A 105 -9.81 -11.99 0.16
N ARG A 106 -10.15 -11.52 1.37
CA ARG A 106 -10.29 -12.39 2.55
C ARG A 106 -11.73 -12.82 2.75
N TRP A 107 -11.90 -14.05 3.20
CA TRP A 107 -13.17 -14.48 3.79
C TRP A 107 -13.44 -13.74 5.09
N ARG A 108 -14.61 -13.11 5.17
CA ARG A 108 -15.09 -12.40 6.34
C ARG A 108 -16.54 -12.77 6.57
N SER A 109 -16.83 -13.32 7.74
CA SER A 109 -18.18 -13.64 8.20
C SER A 109 -18.72 -12.62 9.20
N GLY A 110 -18.06 -11.47 9.36
CA GLY A 110 -18.12 -10.53 10.50
C GLY A 110 -19.48 -9.88 10.84
N GLY A 111 -20.53 -10.69 11.00
CA GLY A 111 -21.77 -10.39 11.71
C GLY A 111 -23.01 -10.16 10.85
N GLY A 112 -22.92 -9.98 9.53
CA GLY A 112 -24.08 -9.65 8.69
C GLY A 112 -23.97 -10.06 7.23
N SER A 113 -25.12 -10.33 6.60
CA SER A 113 -25.25 -10.80 5.20
C SER A 113 -24.60 -9.84 4.19
N ALA A 114 -24.64 -8.52 4.44
CA ALA A 114 -24.02 -7.52 3.57
C ALA A 114 -22.50 -7.70 3.44
N VAL A 115 -21.80 -8.10 4.52
CA VAL A 115 -20.35 -8.36 4.48
C VAL A 115 -20.06 -9.59 3.63
N GLN A 116 -20.89 -10.63 3.76
CA GLN A 116 -20.76 -11.85 2.97
C GLN A 116 -21.04 -11.60 1.49
N GLN A 117 -22.12 -10.88 1.16
CA GLN A 117 -22.47 -10.51 -0.22
C GLN A 117 -21.34 -9.73 -0.89
N TRP A 118 -20.80 -8.71 -0.22
CA TRP A 118 -19.68 -7.94 -0.75
C TRP A 118 -18.43 -8.79 -0.94
N THR A 119 -18.14 -9.67 0.01
CA THR A 119 -17.01 -10.61 -0.06
C THR A 119 -17.15 -11.56 -1.24
N VAL A 120 -18.34 -12.11 -1.51
CA VAL A 120 -18.61 -12.95 -2.68
C VAL A 120 -18.46 -12.16 -3.98
N ARG A 121 -19.03 -10.95 -4.06
CA ARG A 121 -18.94 -10.09 -5.26
C ARG A 121 -17.47 -9.78 -5.61
N VAL A 122 -16.65 -9.41 -4.63
CA VAL A 122 -15.21 -9.15 -4.85
C VAL A 122 -14.45 -10.42 -5.23
N ASN A 123 -14.72 -11.56 -4.59
CA ASN A 123 -14.09 -12.83 -4.98
C ASN A 123 -14.46 -13.28 -6.40
N THR A 124 -15.70 -13.05 -6.82
CA THR A 124 -16.12 -13.32 -8.20
C THR A 124 -15.32 -12.48 -9.17
N LEU A 125 -15.15 -11.18 -8.91
CA LEU A 125 -14.30 -10.32 -9.72
C LEU A 125 -12.84 -10.81 -9.71
N GLU A 126 -12.27 -11.12 -8.53
CA GLU A 126 -10.91 -11.67 -8.40
C GLU A 126 -10.71 -12.89 -9.30
N ALA A 127 -11.60 -13.88 -9.20
CA ALA A 127 -11.55 -15.09 -10.01
C ALA A 127 -11.61 -14.80 -11.52
N MET A 128 -12.43 -13.82 -11.93
CA MET A 128 -12.50 -13.39 -13.32
C MET A 128 -11.22 -12.69 -13.79
N LEU A 129 -10.57 -11.88 -12.96
CA LEU A 129 -9.28 -11.27 -13.28
C LEU A 129 -8.22 -12.35 -13.52
N TRP A 130 -8.13 -13.35 -12.63
CA TRP A 130 -7.23 -14.49 -12.80
C TRP A 130 -7.52 -15.26 -14.09
N ALA A 131 -8.80 -15.57 -14.35
CA ALA A 131 -9.19 -16.31 -15.55
C ALA A 131 -8.87 -15.55 -16.83
N VAL A 132 -9.14 -14.23 -16.88
CA VAL A 132 -8.83 -13.38 -18.03
C VAL A 132 -7.32 -13.29 -18.25
N LEU A 133 -6.54 -13.00 -17.21
CA LEU A 133 -5.08 -12.91 -17.30
C LEU A 133 -4.45 -14.22 -17.80
N GLU A 134 -4.87 -15.35 -17.24
CA GLU A 134 -4.38 -16.66 -17.67
C GLU A 134 -4.79 -16.97 -19.11
N THR A 135 -6.02 -16.62 -19.50
CA THR A 135 -6.49 -16.79 -20.87
C THR A 135 -5.64 -15.96 -21.82
N VAL A 136 -5.43 -14.67 -21.54
CA VAL A 136 -4.60 -13.77 -22.35
C VAL A 136 -3.17 -14.30 -22.44
N LYS A 137 -2.59 -14.77 -21.34
CA LYS A 137 -1.23 -15.35 -21.32
C LYS A 137 -1.10 -16.57 -22.24
N ARG A 138 -2.14 -17.41 -22.33
CA ARG A 138 -2.15 -18.62 -23.16
C ARG A 138 -2.59 -18.40 -24.61
N THR A 139 -3.45 -17.42 -24.89
CA THR A 139 -4.07 -17.22 -26.21
C THR A 139 -3.43 -16.12 -27.03
N GLN A 140 -2.60 -15.26 -26.43
CA GLN A 140 -1.83 -14.31 -27.23
C GLN A 140 -1.01 -15.07 -28.26
N PRO A 141 -1.11 -14.69 -29.55
CA PRO A 141 -0.43 -15.41 -30.61
C PRO A 141 1.07 -15.35 -30.32
N SER A 142 1.64 -16.52 -30.05
CA SER A 142 3.04 -16.79 -30.31
C SER A 142 3.32 -16.22 -31.69
N ARG A 143 4.14 -15.16 -31.79
CA ARG A 143 4.52 -14.60 -33.09
C ARG A 143 5.31 -15.68 -33.84
N VAL A 144 4.62 -16.52 -34.60
CA VAL A 144 5.22 -17.47 -35.53
C VAL A 144 5.65 -16.66 -36.74
N GLY A 145 6.83 -16.05 -36.62
CA GLY A 145 7.52 -15.35 -37.68
C GLY A 145 9.00 -15.69 -37.60
N GLY A 146 9.41 -16.77 -38.27
CA GLY A 146 10.80 -17.03 -38.67
C GLY A 146 11.82 -17.24 -37.55
N GLY A 147 11.95 -18.47 -37.04
CA GLY A 147 13.25 -19.05 -36.68
C GLY A 147 13.99 -18.57 -35.42
N GLN A 148 13.41 -17.71 -34.57
CA GLN A 148 14.01 -17.37 -33.26
C GLN A 148 12.98 -17.53 -32.13
N ALA A 149 13.49 -17.95 -30.97
CA ALA A 149 12.72 -18.45 -29.83
C ALA A 149 11.59 -17.50 -29.38
N LEU A 150 10.47 -18.14 -29.04
CA LEU A 150 9.17 -17.59 -28.69
C LEU A 150 9.25 -16.71 -27.43
N VAL A 151 8.73 -15.47 -27.49
CA VAL A 151 8.45 -14.65 -26.31
C VAL A 151 6.93 -14.55 -26.19
N SER A 152 6.34 -15.39 -25.34
CA SER A 152 4.98 -15.20 -24.82
C SER A 152 4.88 -13.82 -24.13
N PRO A 153 3.69 -13.22 -23.93
CA PRO A 153 3.57 -12.07 -23.03
C PRO A 153 4.20 -12.42 -21.69
N ASP A 154 5.34 -11.79 -21.41
CA ASP A 154 6.22 -12.18 -20.32
C ASP A 154 5.86 -11.44 -19.04
N PHE A 155 4.57 -11.46 -18.70
CA PHE A 155 4.11 -10.92 -17.43
C PHE A 155 3.84 -12.02 -16.42
N GLU A 156 4.23 -11.74 -15.18
CA GLU A 156 3.98 -12.59 -14.04
C GLU A 156 2.81 -12.04 -13.21
N VAL A 157 1.90 -12.92 -12.79
CA VAL A 157 0.78 -12.53 -11.92
C VAL A 157 1.01 -13.11 -10.53
N ARG A 158 1.00 -12.26 -9.51
CA ARG A 158 1.25 -12.65 -8.11
C ARG A 158 0.11 -12.21 -7.21
N ALA A 159 -0.32 -13.14 -6.37
CA ALA A 159 -1.33 -12.89 -5.35
C ALA A 159 -0.66 -12.39 -4.06
N VAL A 160 -1.10 -11.24 -3.52
CA VAL A 160 -0.50 -10.62 -2.34
C VAL A 160 -1.46 -10.67 -1.15
N ASP A 161 -0.95 -11.09 0.01
CA ASP A 161 -1.71 -11.07 1.27
C ASP A 161 -1.60 -9.67 1.94
N PRO A 162 -2.71 -8.92 2.09
CA PRO A 162 -2.67 -7.57 2.70
C PRO A 162 -2.12 -7.52 4.15
N LYS A 163 -2.12 -8.64 4.88
CA LYS A 163 -1.73 -8.75 6.29
C LYS A 163 -0.22 -8.88 6.34
N ARG A 164 0.34 -9.67 5.41
CA ARG A 164 1.78 -9.76 5.19
C ARG A 164 2.37 -8.40 4.85
N VAL A 165 1.73 -7.63 3.97
CA VAL A 165 2.15 -6.25 3.63
C VAL A 165 2.10 -5.33 4.85
N GLY A 166 0.98 -5.32 5.57
CA GLY A 166 0.80 -4.48 6.77
C GLY A 166 1.81 -4.81 7.87
N GLN A 167 1.95 -6.10 8.20
CA GLN A 167 2.89 -6.58 9.21
C GLN A 167 4.34 -6.29 8.82
N TYR A 168 4.69 -6.42 7.54
CA TYR A 168 6.01 -6.09 7.04
C TYR A 168 6.35 -4.62 7.34
N TRP A 169 5.55 -3.68 6.84
CA TRP A 169 5.88 -2.26 6.99
C TRP A 169 5.79 -1.74 8.42
N LEU A 170 4.78 -2.17 9.19
CA LEU A 170 4.66 -1.78 10.59
C LEU A 170 5.79 -2.39 11.44
N GLY A 171 6.19 -3.62 11.14
CA GLY A 171 7.32 -4.28 11.78
C GLY A 171 8.65 -3.58 11.48
N GLN A 172 8.91 -3.24 10.21
CA GLN A 172 10.12 -2.50 9.83
C GLN A 172 10.16 -1.10 10.44
N HIS A 173 9.02 -0.41 10.46
CA HIS A 173 8.93 0.91 11.07
C HIS A 173 9.25 0.86 12.58
N ALA A 174 8.70 -0.11 13.30
CA ALA A 174 9.00 -0.31 14.72
C ALA A 174 10.48 -0.62 14.97
N ARG A 175 11.11 -1.45 14.13
CA ARG A 175 12.55 -1.74 14.20
C ARG A 175 13.39 -0.50 13.95
N ALA A 176 13.08 0.26 12.90
CA ALA A 176 13.81 1.49 12.57
C ALA A 176 13.69 2.55 13.69
N LEU A 177 12.53 2.67 14.34
CA LEU A 177 12.37 3.52 15.53
C LEU A 177 13.23 3.04 16.70
N SER A 178 13.29 1.73 16.94
CA SER A 178 14.13 1.15 18.00
C SER A 178 15.62 1.38 17.75
N GLU A 179 16.10 1.24 16.50
CA GLU A 179 17.49 1.50 16.12
C GLU A 179 17.86 2.97 16.39
N ARG A 180 17.04 3.91 15.92
CA ARG A 180 17.27 5.34 16.14
C ARG A 180 17.19 5.75 17.60
N ALA A 181 16.29 5.15 18.39
CA ALA A 181 16.24 5.38 19.83
C ALA A 181 17.49 4.82 20.54
N GLY A 182 18.00 3.67 20.10
CA GLY A 182 19.26 3.10 20.59
C GLY A 182 20.46 3.96 20.23
N GLU A 183 20.53 4.47 19.01
CA GLU A 183 21.56 5.40 18.54
C GLU A 183 21.50 6.74 19.29
N ALA A 184 20.30 7.29 19.50
CA ALA A 184 20.12 8.51 20.28
C ALA A 184 20.57 8.33 21.74
N ARG A 185 20.24 7.19 22.37
CA ARG A 185 20.72 6.86 23.72
C ARG A 185 22.23 6.63 23.77
N ALA A 186 22.82 6.01 22.74
CA ALA A 186 24.28 5.82 22.66
C ALA A 186 25.02 7.16 22.44
N HIS A 187 24.44 8.07 21.65
CA HIS A 187 24.96 9.42 21.43
C HIS A 187 24.81 10.28 22.69
N ASP A 188 23.71 10.13 23.43
CA ASP A 188 23.48 10.81 24.72
C ASP A 188 24.43 10.29 25.81
N MET A 189 24.64 8.98 25.91
CA MET A 189 25.66 8.38 26.80
C MET A 189 27.09 8.78 26.42
N SER A 190 27.38 8.95 25.12
CA SER A 190 28.67 9.48 24.66
C SER A 190 28.84 10.97 24.97
N ALA A 191 27.76 11.74 25.08
CA ALA A 191 27.78 13.15 25.48
C ALA A 191 27.83 13.31 27.02
N LEU A 192 27.20 12.40 27.76
CA LEU A 192 27.18 12.35 29.23
C LEU A 192 28.50 11.82 29.83
N SER A 193 29.36 11.16 29.04
CA SER A 193 30.74 10.84 29.42
C SER A 193 31.64 12.09 29.57
N ALA A 194 31.15 13.30 29.27
CA ALA A 194 31.87 14.57 29.45
C ALA A 194 31.34 15.42 30.63
N GLY A 195 30.43 14.91 31.44
CA GLY A 195 29.95 15.63 32.63
C GLY A 195 29.02 14.77 33.47
N ALA A 196 29.57 14.24 34.57
CA ALA A 196 28.76 13.67 35.63
C ALA A 196 28.06 14.79 36.41
N ASP A 197 26.75 14.71 36.60
CA ASP A 197 26.14 14.69 37.94
C ASP A 197 24.68 14.20 37.90
N GLU A 198 24.27 13.57 38.99
CA GLU A 198 22.96 12.94 39.23
C GLU A 198 21.83 13.96 39.45
N SER A 199 20.58 13.58 39.09
CA SER A 199 19.42 13.66 40.02
C SER A 199 18.15 13.04 39.41
N ASP A 200 17.51 12.21 40.23
CA ASP A 200 16.13 11.69 40.15
C ASP A 200 15.08 12.81 40.03
N ASP A 201 13.98 12.54 39.30
CA ASP A 201 12.62 12.57 39.87
C ASP A 201 11.57 12.15 38.81
N ILE A 202 10.75 11.15 39.16
CA ILE A 202 9.64 10.62 38.37
C ILE A 202 8.36 11.33 38.84
N GLU A 203 7.77 12.18 38.00
CA GLU A 203 6.38 12.62 38.15
C GLU A 203 5.47 11.89 37.16
N GLU A 204 4.64 10.99 37.69
CA GLU A 204 3.45 10.44 37.02
C GLU A 204 2.45 11.57 36.75
N THR A 205 2.23 11.89 35.48
CA THR A 205 1.15 12.80 35.07
C THR A 205 -0.02 12.00 34.50
N ASP A 206 -1.12 12.11 35.24
CA ASP A 206 -2.43 11.53 35.01
C ASP A 206 -3.07 12.08 33.72
N SER A 207 -2.92 11.36 32.61
CA SER A 207 -3.50 11.75 31.32
C SER A 207 -4.89 11.13 31.13
N LYS A 208 -5.89 12.02 31.15
CA LYS A 208 -7.31 11.79 30.84
C LYS A 208 -7.53 10.78 29.71
N ALA A 209 -8.33 9.76 30.00
CA ALA A 209 -8.74 8.70 29.09
C ALA A 209 -9.51 9.24 27.87
N THR A 210 -8.79 9.56 26.80
CA THR A 210 -9.35 9.53 25.45
C THR A 210 -9.57 8.07 25.06
N LYS A 211 -10.76 7.74 24.55
CA LYS A 211 -11.12 6.37 24.16
C LYS A 211 -10.10 5.85 23.15
N LYS A 212 -9.25 4.90 23.58
CA LYS A 212 -8.24 4.28 22.71
C LYS A 212 -8.91 3.75 21.43
N PRO A 213 -8.35 4.04 20.25
CA PRO A 213 -8.93 3.57 19.00
C PRO A 213 -8.94 2.04 18.95
N SER A 214 -9.92 1.46 18.25
CA SER A 214 -9.94 0.00 18.03
C SER A 214 -8.65 -0.43 17.31
N ARG A 215 -8.16 -1.64 17.62
CA ARG A 215 -6.91 -2.18 17.05
C ARG A 215 -6.84 -2.05 15.53
N SER A 216 -7.96 -2.29 14.83
CA SER A 216 -8.04 -2.17 13.38
C SER A 216 -7.97 -0.73 12.89
N LYS A 217 -8.58 0.24 13.59
CA LYS A 217 -8.47 1.66 13.26
C LYS A 217 -7.04 2.16 13.47
N ALA A 218 -6.40 1.75 14.57
CA ALA A 218 -5.01 2.10 14.86
C ALA A 218 -4.05 1.57 13.79
N GLU A 219 -4.22 0.32 13.36
CA GLU A 219 -3.40 -0.28 12.29
C GLU A 219 -3.53 0.49 10.97
N LYS A 220 -4.75 0.82 10.54
CA LYS A 220 -4.99 1.63 9.33
C LYS A 220 -4.36 3.01 9.42
N SER A 221 -4.53 3.68 10.55
CA SER A 221 -3.93 5.00 10.77
C SER A 221 -2.39 4.92 10.77
N ALA A 222 -1.81 3.86 11.34
CA ALA A 222 -0.38 3.66 11.35
C ALA A 222 0.19 3.44 9.93
N LYS A 223 -0.48 2.66 9.09
CA LYS A 223 -0.09 2.49 7.68
C LYS A 223 -0.08 3.83 6.92
N ILE A 224 -1.15 4.63 7.08
CA ILE A 224 -1.23 5.97 6.47
C ILE A 224 -0.09 6.86 6.99
N ALA A 225 0.21 6.81 8.28
CA ALA A 225 1.31 7.57 8.88
C ALA A 225 2.68 7.16 8.31
N VAL A 226 2.93 5.85 8.13
CA VAL A 226 4.14 5.34 7.49
C VAL A 226 4.26 5.89 6.07
N LEU A 227 3.22 5.76 5.24
CA LEU A 227 3.27 6.28 3.87
C LEU A 227 3.47 7.80 3.83
N ARG A 228 2.80 8.55 4.71
CA ARG A 228 3.01 10.00 4.83
C ARG A 228 4.44 10.37 5.17
N SER A 229 5.09 9.60 6.05
CA SER A 229 6.50 9.83 6.40
C SER A 229 7.42 9.71 5.20
N TRP A 230 7.09 8.84 4.23
CA TRP A 230 7.88 8.68 3.01
C TRP A 230 7.67 9.79 1.99
N LEU A 231 6.49 10.42 2.00
CA LEU A 231 6.08 11.38 0.97
C LEU A 231 6.27 12.85 1.39
N LYS A 232 6.64 13.10 2.65
CA LYS A 232 6.70 14.45 3.24
C LYS A 232 7.91 15.26 2.74
N ASP A 233 9.05 14.61 2.56
CA ASP A 233 10.30 15.26 2.23
C ASP A 233 10.48 15.43 0.71
N GLU A 234 11.39 16.30 0.30
CA GLU A 234 11.73 16.50 -1.12
C GLU A 234 12.27 15.20 -1.74
N VAL A 235 13.06 14.44 -0.96
CA VAL A 235 13.54 13.11 -1.33
C VAL A 235 12.63 12.07 -0.72
N MET A 236 11.64 11.63 -1.49
CA MET A 236 10.66 10.64 -1.03
C MET A 236 11.31 9.27 -0.93
N SER A 237 11.25 8.62 0.23
CA SER A 237 11.90 7.33 0.43
C SER A 237 11.36 6.51 1.60
N THR A 238 11.70 5.23 1.64
CA THR A 238 11.39 4.33 2.77
C THR A 238 12.33 4.46 3.96
N ILE A 239 13.36 5.32 3.90
CA ILE A 239 14.33 5.55 4.99
C ILE A 239 13.65 5.79 6.36
N PRO A 240 12.57 6.58 6.47
CA PRO A 240 11.92 6.83 7.76
C PRO A 240 11.34 5.57 8.43
N SER A 241 11.10 4.49 7.70
CA SER A 241 10.51 3.26 8.24
C SER A 241 11.34 2.01 8.01
N THR A 242 12.59 2.13 7.57
CA THR A 242 13.41 1.00 7.16
C THR A 242 14.72 1.00 7.95
N PRO A 243 15.09 -0.12 8.58
CA PRO A 243 16.38 -0.27 9.26
C PRO A 243 17.58 0.05 8.38
N THR A 244 18.69 0.53 8.96
CA THR A 244 19.88 1.00 8.22
C THR A 244 20.56 -0.10 7.39
N ARG A 245 20.39 -1.37 7.76
CA ARG A 245 21.00 -2.51 7.05
C ARG A 245 20.17 -3.04 5.87
N MET A 246 18.98 -2.50 5.68
CA MET A 246 18.07 -2.92 4.63
C MET A 246 18.15 -1.98 3.43
N PRO A 247 18.01 -2.48 2.20
CA PRO A 247 17.93 -1.64 1.01
C PRO A 247 16.79 -0.62 1.13
N HIS A 248 17.07 0.61 0.76
CA HIS A 248 16.09 1.68 0.73
C HIS A 248 15.45 1.81 -0.65
N ILE A 249 14.24 2.34 -0.67
CA ILE A 249 13.52 2.62 -1.90
C ILE A 249 13.29 4.12 -1.97
N THR A 250 13.73 4.75 -3.06
CA THR A 250 13.43 6.14 -3.40
C THR A 250 12.24 6.18 -4.35
N PHE A 251 11.33 7.14 -4.16
CA PHE A 251 10.14 7.30 -4.98
C PHE A 251 10.20 8.55 -5.83
N ASN A 252 9.80 8.43 -7.09
CA ASN A 252 9.56 9.55 -8.00
C ASN A 252 8.08 9.53 -8.40
N ILE A 253 7.34 10.59 -8.12
CA ILE A 253 5.91 10.66 -8.42
C ILE A 253 5.72 11.44 -9.72
N ASP A 254 5.14 10.80 -10.74
CA ASP A 254 4.84 11.44 -12.01
C ASP A 254 3.62 12.37 -11.89
N SER A 255 3.43 13.27 -12.86
CA SER A 255 2.38 14.30 -12.82
C SER A 255 0.97 13.71 -12.66
N ASN A 256 0.75 12.51 -13.22
CA ASN A 256 -0.54 11.81 -13.17
C ASN A 256 -0.85 11.21 -11.80
N ALA A 257 0.17 10.99 -10.95
CA ALA A 257 0.03 10.45 -9.60
C ALA A 257 0.06 11.56 -8.52
N GLU A 258 0.49 12.77 -8.88
CA GLU A 258 0.70 13.89 -7.95
C GLU A 258 -0.59 14.30 -7.23
N ALA A 259 -1.74 14.26 -7.90
CA ALA A 259 -3.03 14.59 -7.28
C ALA A 259 -3.35 13.68 -6.08
N MET A 260 -3.01 12.39 -6.16
CA MET A 260 -3.20 11.46 -5.04
C MET A 260 -2.16 11.66 -3.94
N ARG A 261 -0.90 11.97 -4.30
CA ARG A 261 0.12 12.36 -3.33
C ARG A 261 -0.35 13.55 -2.49
N GLN A 262 -0.81 14.61 -3.14
CA GLN A 262 -1.34 15.81 -2.47
C GLN A 262 -2.56 15.51 -1.60
N ALA A 263 -3.42 14.56 -2.01
CA ALA A 263 -4.56 14.14 -1.20
C ALA A 263 -4.17 13.38 0.07
N LEU A 264 -3.00 12.73 0.09
CA LEU A 264 -2.47 12.02 1.25
C LEU A 264 -1.71 12.94 2.21
N LEU A 265 -1.09 14.01 1.72
CA LEU A 265 -0.40 14.96 2.58
C LEU A 265 -1.40 15.75 3.45
N PRO A 266 -1.06 16.05 4.72
CA PRO A 266 -1.92 16.86 5.56
C PRO A 266 -2.22 18.21 4.90
N LYS A 267 -3.49 18.58 4.81
CA LYS A 267 -3.85 19.95 4.37
C LYS A 267 -3.39 20.93 5.43
N ALA A 268 -2.58 21.92 5.05
CA ALA A 268 -2.24 23.02 5.93
C ALA A 268 -3.54 23.62 6.48
N LYS A 269 -3.72 23.60 7.81
CA LYS A 269 -4.90 24.17 8.45
C LYS A 269 -4.91 25.67 8.12
N THR A 270 -5.80 26.12 7.22
CA THR A 270 -6.10 27.54 7.11
C THR A 270 -6.60 27.96 8.48
N GLN A 271 -5.84 28.80 9.18
CA GLN A 271 -6.24 29.31 10.48
C GLN A 271 -7.64 29.90 10.35
N ARG A 272 -8.68 29.21 10.82
CA ARG A 272 -9.95 29.86 11.14
C ARG A 272 -9.58 30.85 12.24
N LYS A 273 -9.56 32.14 11.91
CA LYS A 273 -9.42 33.24 12.89
C LYS A 273 -10.45 33.01 14.00
N LYS A 274 -9.99 32.37 15.08
CA LYS A 274 -10.71 32.32 16.34
C LYS A 274 -10.19 33.55 17.09
N ASN A 275 -11.02 34.59 17.14
CA ASN A 275 -10.75 35.75 17.98
C ASN A 275 -10.71 35.29 19.43
N THR A 276 -9.52 34.99 19.95
CA THR A 276 -9.27 34.90 21.39
C THR A 276 -7.82 35.31 21.60
N SER A 277 -7.67 36.44 22.27
CA SER A 277 -6.42 37.10 22.62
C SER A 277 -5.68 36.32 23.71
N GLN A 278 -4.59 35.63 23.36
CA GLN A 278 -3.43 35.37 24.23
C GLN A 278 -2.20 35.04 23.35
N PRO A 279 -0.98 35.48 23.71
CA PRO A 279 0.21 35.30 22.87
C PRO A 279 0.80 33.89 23.02
N PRO A 280 1.36 33.29 21.94
CA PRO A 280 2.03 32.00 22.05
C PRO A 280 3.49 32.17 22.47
N ARG A 281 3.92 31.34 23.43
CA ARG A 281 5.33 31.04 23.71
C ARG A 281 5.82 30.02 22.68
N THR A 282 6.96 30.32 22.08
CA THR A 282 7.71 29.50 21.13
C THR A 282 8.34 28.29 21.81
N THR A 283 8.01 27.07 21.38
CA THR A 283 8.90 25.89 21.48
C THR A 283 8.55 24.86 20.40
N GLY A 284 9.59 24.31 19.76
CA GLY A 284 9.71 22.96 19.18
C GLY A 284 8.59 22.44 18.28
N ALA A 285 8.89 22.32 16.98
CA ALA A 285 8.10 21.51 16.06
C ALA A 285 8.39 20.02 16.28
N ASP A 286 7.79 19.43 17.32
CA ASP A 286 7.65 17.98 17.43
C ASP A 286 6.40 17.56 16.65
N VAL A 287 6.60 16.70 15.64
CA VAL A 287 5.50 16.05 14.93
C VAL A 287 4.95 14.98 15.86
N GLU A 288 3.97 15.35 16.68
CA GLU A 288 3.16 14.41 17.45
C GLU A 288 2.53 13.38 16.52
N LEU A 289 3.03 12.14 16.59
CA LEU A 289 2.35 10.92 16.15
C LEU A 289 1.11 10.71 17.03
N GLY A 290 0.11 11.58 16.90
CA GLY A 290 -1.03 11.60 17.82
C GLY A 290 -2.30 12.28 17.30
N GLU A 291 -2.27 13.00 16.16
CA GLU A 291 -3.53 13.50 15.59
C GLU A 291 -4.33 12.32 15.00
N GLU A 292 -5.30 11.82 15.77
CA GLU A 292 -6.28 10.85 15.28
C GLU A 292 -6.95 11.39 14.01
N LEU A 293 -6.68 10.73 12.87
CA LEU A 293 -7.32 11.10 11.62
C LEU A 293 -8.84 10.88 11.70
N PRO A 294 -9.65 11.80 11.15
CA PRO A 294 -11.08 11.60 11.05
C PRO A 294 -11.39 10.28 10.34
N ALA A 295 -12.35 9.50 10.86
CA ALA A 295 -12.66 8.17 10.32
C ALA A 295 -13.03 8.19 8.81
N ALA A 296 -13.64 9.29 8.34
CA ALA A 296 -13.96 9.49 6.93
C ALA A 296 -12.70 9.68 6.05
N GLU A 297 -11.68 10.37 6.57
CA GLU A 297 -10.41 10.55 5.89
C GLU A 297 -9.64 9.23 5.82
N ILE A 298 -9.60 8.49 6.93
CA ILE A 298 -9.02 7.14 6.97
C ILE A 298 -9.67 6.26 5.91
N LYS A 299 -11.01 6.16 5.88
CA LYS A 299 -11.73 5.32 4.90
C LYS A 299 -11.44 5.73 3.45
N LYS A 300 -11.23 7.02 3.18
CA LYS A 300 -10.95 7.52 1.84
C LYS A 300 -9.54 7.14 1.37
N LEU A 301 -8.56 7.21 2.28
CA LEU A 301 -7.14 7.05 1.98
C LEU A 301 -6.64 5.60 2.13
N ASP A 302 -7.35 4.76 2.88
CA ASP A 302 -6.97 3.36 3.20
C ASP A 302 -6.64 2.55 1.94
N ASP A 303 -7.58 2.48 0.97
CA ASP A 303 -7.39 1.67 -0.25
C ASP A 303 -6.17 2.16 -1.08
N ILE A 304 -6.00 3.49 -1.18
CA ILE A 304 -4.90 4.13 -1.94
C ILE A 304 -3.56 3.94 -1.23
N THR A 305 -3.56 3.93 0.10
CA THR A 305 -2.39 3.63 0.92
C THR A 305 -1.98 2.17 0.75
N ASP A 306 -2.94 1.25 0.85
CA ASP A 306 -2.67 -0.19 0.76
C ASP A 306 -2.11 -0.58 -0.62
N CYS A 307 -2.61 -0.02 -1.73
CA CYS A 307 -2.07 -0.34 -3.06
C CYS A 307 -0.63 0.16 -3.24
N PHE A 308 -0.28 1.33 -2.71
CA PHE A 308 1.09 1.85 -2.73
C PHE A 308 2.02 0.99 -1.87
N LEU A 309 1.60 0.71 -0.62
CA LEU A 309 2.39 -0.12 0.29
C LEU A 309 2.59 -1.53 -0.25
N GLN A 310 1.62 -2.08 -0.98
CA GLN A 310 1.74 -3.36 -1.67
C GLN A 310 2.83 -3.32 -2.75
N ALA A 311 2.83 -2.30 -3.62
CA ALA A 311 3.85 -2.14 -4.66
C ALA A 311 5.25 -1.98 -4.03
N ALA A 312 5.39 -1.12 -3.03
CA ALA A 312 6.64 -0.94 -2.31
C ALA A 312 7.10 -2.23 -1.61
N ALA A 313 6.17 -2.99 -1.01
CA ALA A 313 6.50 -4.23 -0.30
C ALA A 313 7.07 -5.28 -1.25
N TRP A 314 6.50 -5.39 -2.45
CA TRP A 314 6.99 -6.30 -3.47
C TRP A 314 8.43 -5.97 -3.87
N VAL A 315 8.72 -4.69 -4.14
CA VAL A 315 10.08 -4.23 -4.44
C VAL A 315 11.02 -4.56 -3.29
N ALA A 316 10.64 -4.25 -2.05
CA ALA A 316 11.47 -4.52 -0.88
C ALA A 316 11.73 -6.03 -0.70
N TRP A 317 10.75 -6.90 -0.97
CA TRP A 317 10.93 -8.34 -0.91
C TRP A 317 11.90 -8.85 -1.97
N GLU A 318 11.84 -8.33 -3.19
CA GLU A 318 12.81 -8.69 -4.23
C GLU A 318 14.22 -8.17 -3.91
N LEU A 319 14.36 -6.97 -3.36
CA LEU A 319 15.66 -6.48 -2.91
C LEU A 319 16.25 -7.35 -1.79
N ASN A 320 15.42 -7.78 -0.83
CA ASN A 320 15.84 -8.73 0.20
C ASN A 320 16.24 -10.08 -0.41
N ARG A 321 15.51 -10.56 -1.42
CA ARG A 321 15.85 -11.80 -2.13
C ARG A 321 17.21 -11.68 -2.83
N LEU A 322 17.45 -10.58 -3.52
CA LEU A 322 18.74 -10.29 -4.16
C LEU A 322 19.89 -10.16 -3.15
N GLN A 323 19.63 -9.54 -1.99
CA GLN A 323 20.60 -9.45 -0.91
C GLN A 323 20.99 -10.82 -0.34
N LEU A 324 20.01 -11.72 -0.17
CA LEU A 324 20.25 -13.09 0.28
C LEU A 324 21.05 -13.89 -0.75
N LEU A 325 20.72 -13.78 -2.04
CA LEU A 325 21.49 -14.44 -3.10
C LEU A 325 22.94 -13.93 -3.15
N ALA A 326 23.14 -12.62 -3.05
CA ALA A 326 24.48 -12.04 -3.02
C ALA A 326 25.30 -12.50 -1.81
N ALA A 327 24.65 -12.69 -0.64
CA ALA A 327 25.30 -13.23 0.54
C ALA A 327 25.72 -14.70 0.35
N LEU A 328 24.85 -15.53 -0.24
CA LEU A 328 25.15 -16.93 -0.54
C LEU A 328 26.31 -17.07 -1.55
N ASP A 329 26.33 -16.26 -2.60
CA ASP A 329 27.41 -16.27 -3.60
C ASP A 329 28.76 -15.85 -3.01
N SER A 330 28.75 -14.99 -1.98
CA SER A 330 29.97 -14.51 -1.32
C SER A 330 30.61 -15.52 -0.36
N ASP A 331 29.84 -16.51 0.11
CA ASP A 331 30.31 -17.51 1.08
C ASP A 331 30.97 -18.74 0.41
N GLY A 332 31.06 -18.75 -0.93
CA GLY A 332 31.84 -19.74 -1.69
C GLY A 332 31.32 -21.18 -1.63
N THR A 333 30.17 -21.43 -1.00
CA THR A 333 29.53 -22.76 -0.91
C THR A 333 28.64 -23.03 -2.14
N ALA A 334 29.24 -22.97 -3.33
CA ALA A 334 28.58 -23.48 -4.53
C ALA A 334 28.69 -25.02 -4.58
N SER A 335 27.66 -25.73 -4.09
CA SER A 335 27.21 -26.98 -4.73
C SER A 335 25.82 -27.43 -4.23
N SER A 336 24.77 -26.83 -4.78
CA SER A 336 23.59 -27.53 -5.33
C SER A 336 22.54 -26.49 -5.75
N PRO A 337 21.74 -26.77 -6.79
CA PRO A 337 20.55 -25.97 -7.04
C PRO A 337 19.67 -26.07 -5.79
N ILE A 338 19.37 -24.92 -5.19
CA ILE A 338 18.53 -24.82 -4.01
C ILE A 338 17.21 -25.51 -4.35
N ASP A 339 16.92 -26.63 -3.68
CA ASP A 339 15.67 -27.35 -3.80
C ASP A 339 14.55 -26.41 -3.31
N GLU A 340 13.60 -26.06 -4.18
CA GLU A 340 12.44 -25.22 -3.81
C GLU A 340 11.70 -25.80 -2.58
N VAL A 341 11.80 -27.12 -2.37
CA VAL A 341 11.27 -27.82 -1.20
C VAL A 341 11.99 -27.43 0.09
N GLU A 342 13.30 -27.19 0.05
CA GLU A 342 14.09 -26.83 1.24
C GLU A 342 13.85 -25.37 1.65
N VAL A 343 13.67 -24.47 0.69
CA VAL A 343 13.23 -23.09 0.94
C VAL A 343 11.81 -23.06 1.48
N ALA A 344 10.90 -23.86 0.92
CA ALA A 344 9.53 -23.99 1.43
C ALA A 344 9.51 -24.51 2.88
N ARG A 345 10.37 -25.47 3.22
CA ARG A 345 10.50 -25.99 4.59
C ARG A 345 11.03 -24.94 5.57
N MET A 346 12.04 -24.17 5.17
CA MET A 346 12.56 -23.06 5.99
C MET A 346 11.50 -21.96 6.20
N MET A 347 10.65 -21.70 5.21
CA MET A 347 9.55 -20.75 5.34
C MET A 347 8.43 -21.26 6.29
N GLU A 348 8.18 -22.57 6.34
CA GLU A 348 7.27 -23.17 7.32
C GLU A 348 7.81 -23.10 8.76
N GLU A 349 9.10 -23.34 8.97
CA GLU A 349 9.73 -23.24 10.30
C GLU A 349 9.71 -21.82 10.86
N VAL A 350 9.83 -20.80 10.01
CA VAL A 350 9.75 -19.38 10.42
C VAL A 350 8.30 -18.89 10.58
N GLY A 351 7.34 -19.55 9.91
CA GLY A 351 5.91 -19.22 9.98
C GLY A 351 5.16 -19.88 11.15
N GLY A 352 5.80 -20.80 11.88
CA GLY A 352 5.22 -21.55 12.98
C GLY A 352 5.68 -21.08 14.36
N VAL A 353 5.37 -19.82 14.74
CA VAL A 353 5.33 -19.37 16.16
C VAL A 353 4.15 -18.44 16.38
#